data_AF-A0A495DLS0-F1
#
_entry.id   AF-A0A495DLS0-F1
#
_cell.length_a   1.000
_cell.length_b   1.000
_cell.length_c   1.000
_cell.angle_alpha   90.00
_cell.angle_beta   90.00
_cell.angle_gamma   90.00
#
_symmetry.space_group_name_H-M   'P 1'
#
loop_
_entity.id
_entity.type
_entity.pdbx_description
1 polymer ?
#
loop_
_entity_poly.entity_id
_entity_poly.type
_entity_poly.pdbx_seq_one_letter_code
_entity_poly.pdbx_strand_id
1 'polypeptide(L)'
;MTMRDWMKDFGDAGDPPSLVSLALFAVVFLPTIFLAGMVGPSLDMVRDVVDGLSPEMKMAGLTVFILGVMAIARIISLLVSGDEKDVS
;
A
#
# COMPACT_ATOMS: atom_id res chain seq x y z
N MET A 1 5.20 4.85 -31.02
CA MET A 1 4.83 3.63 -30.26
C MET A 1 3.31 3.58 -30.20
N THR A 2 2.67 2.61 -30.84
CA THR A 2 1.20 2.54 -30.96
C THR A 2 0.61 1.51 -30.00
N MET A 3 -0.69 1.62 -29.70
CA MET A 3 -1.39 0.70 -28.77
C MET A 3 -1.31 -0.77 -29.20
N ARG A 4 -1.16 -1.04 -30.51
CA ARG A 4 -0.94 -2.39 -31.05
C ARG A 4 0.48 -2.91 -30.78
N ASP A 5 1.48 -2.03 -30.71
CA ASP A 5 2.86 -2.42 -30.37
C ASP A 5 2.95 -2.77 -28.88
N TRP A 6 2.30 -1.99 -28.01
CA TRP A 6 2.20 -2.28 -26.57
C TRP A 6 1.51 -3.62 -26.31
N MET A 7 0.39 -3.90 -26.98
CA MET A 7 -0.34 -5.15 -26.78
C MET A 7 0.39 -6.37 -27.35
N LYS A 8 1.29 -6.18 -28.31
CA LYS A 8 2.16 -7.24 -28.85
C LYS A 8 3.31 -7.57 -27.90
N ASP A 9 3.92 -6.57 -27.27
CA ASP A 9 4.99 -6.77 -26.28
C ASP A 9 4.48 -7.42 -24.98
N PHE A 10 3.26 -7.10 -24.55
CA PHE A 10 2.64 -7.73 -23.37
C PHE A 10 1.89 -9.04 -23.70
N GLY A 11 1.44 -9.20 -24.93
CA GLY A 11 0.76 -10.41 -25.42
C GLY A 11 1.69 -11.58 -25.73
N ASP A 12 2.99 -11.33 -25.86
CA ASP A 12 4.05 -12.34 -26.01
C ASP A 12 4.62 -12.81 -24.66
N ALA A 13 3.84 -12.66 -23.58
CA ALA A 13 4.06 -13.34 -22.29
C ALA A 13 3.71 -14.85 -22.40
N GLY A 14 4.20 -15.49 -23.47
CA GLY A 14 3.92 -16.88 -23.83
C GLY A 14 4.67 -17.92 -22.99
N ASP A 15 5.57 -17.50 -22.11
CA ASP A 15 6.17 -18.40 -21.13
C ASP A 15 5.31 -18.43 -19.85
N PRO A 16 4.73 -19.60 -19.49
CA PRO A 16 4.05 -19.73 -18.21
C PRO A 16 5.00 -19.30 -17.08
N PRO A 17 4.52 -18.58 -16.06
CA PRO A 17 5.38 -18.12 -14.97
C PRO A 17 6.18 -19.30 -14.45
N SER A 18 7.50 -19.19 -14.49
CA SER A 18 8.37 -20.27 -14.03
C SER A 18 8.00 -20.65 -12.60
N LEU A 19 8.20 -21.92 -12.21
CA LEU A 19 7.92 -22.38 -10.84
C LEU A 19 8.57 -21.48 -9.78
N VAL A 20 9.69 -20.84 -10.13
CA VAL A 20 10.41 -19.87 -9.32
C VAL A 20 9.61 -18.57 -9.15
N SER A 21 9.03 -18.01 -10.23
CA SER A 21 8.18 -16.81 -10.15
C SER A 21 6.93 -17.06 -9.30
N LEU A 22 6.31 -18.24 -9.45
CA LEU A 22 5.15 -18.63 -8.65
C LEU A 22 5.52 -18.79 -7.16
N ALA A 23 6.68 -19.38 -6.87
CA ALA A 23 7.19 -19.51 -5.51
C ALA A 23 7.53 -18.15 -4.87
N LEU A 24 8.17 -17.25 -5.62
CA LEU A 24 8.46 -15.89 -5.15
C LEU A 24 7.19 -15.09 -4.88
N PHE A 25 6.19 -15.19 -5.76
CA PHE A 25 4.87 -14.62 -5.53
C PHE A 25 4.26 -15.18 -4.24
N ALA A 26 4.23 -16.50 -4.07
CA ALA A 26 3.70 -17.16 -2.89
C ALA A 26 4.41 -16.71 -1.60
N VAL A 27 5.74 -16.62 -1.60
CA VAL A 27 6.55 -16.21 -0.44
C VAL A 27 6.26 -14.78 0.00
N VAL A 28 5.90 -13.88 -0.91
CA VAL A 28 5.57 -12.49 -0.57
C VAL A 28 4.07 -12.33 -0.24
N PHE A 29 3.21 -12.94 -1.04
CA PHE A 29 1.76 -12.75 -0.92
C PHE A 29 1.15 -13.52 0.26
N LEU A 30 1.56 -14.76 0.53
CA LEU A 30 0.99 -15.54 1.64
C LEU A 30 1.21 -14.86 2.99
N PRO A 31 2.43 -14.44 3.37
CA PRO A 31 2.63 -13.74 4.64
C PRO A 31 1.85 -12.43 4.72
N THR A 32 1.73 -11.70 3.61
CA THR A 32 0.96 -10.46 3.55
C THR A 32 -0.53 -10.70 3.77
N ILE A 33 -1.10 -11.73 3.15
CA ILE A 33 -2.50 -12.14 3.35
C ILE A 33 -2.72 -12.62 4.79
N PHE A 34 -1.80 -13.41 5.34
CA PHE A 34 -1.88 -13.88 6.72
C PHE A 34 -1.79 -12.73 7.72
N LEU A 35 -0.88 -11.77 7.51
CA LEU A 35 -0.79 -10.55 8.31
C LEU A 35 -2.10 -9.76 8.23
N ALA A 36 -2.62 -9.51 7.02
CA ALA A 36 -3.90 -8.82 6.84
C ALA A 36 -5.07 -9.54 7.54
N GLY A 37 -5.11 -10.88 7.44
CA GLY A 37 -6.11 -11.71 8.11
C GLY A 37 -5.99 -11.72 9.64
N MET A 38 -4.77 -11.68 10.17
CA MET A 38 -4.51 -11.53 11.60
C MET A 38 -4.92 -10.16 12.14
N VAL A 39 -4.80 -9.11 11.33
CA VAL A 39 -5.27 -7.76 11.74
C VAL A 39 -6.80 -7.67 11.62
N GLY A 40 -7.47 -8.60 10.92
CA GLY A 40 -8.93 -8.63 10.73
C GLY A 40 -9.74 -8.47 12.03
N PRO A 41 -9.55 -9.33 13.05
CA PRO A 41 -10.27 -9.18 14.33
C PRO A 41 -10.00 -7.85 15.05
N SER A 42 -8.79 -7.32 14.91
CA SER A 42 -8.44 -6.00 15.47
C SER A 42 -9.09 -4.86 14.69
N LEU A 43 -9.24 -4.99 13.38
CA LEU A 43 -9.95 -4.05 12.52
C LEU A 43 -11.45 -4.10 12.79
N ASP A 44 -12.02 -5.26 13.08
CA ASP A 44 -13.44 -5.38 13.45
C ASP A 44 -13.74 -4.62 14.76
N MET A 45 -12.88 -4.74 15.77
CA MET A 45 -13.01 -3.97 17.01
C MET A 45 -12.92 -2.46 16.77
N VAL A 46 -12.00 -2.01 15.91
CA VAL A 46 -11.88 -0.59 15.52
C VAL A 46 -13.11 -0.15 14.73
N ARG A 47 -13.61 -1.00 13.83
CA ARG A 47 -14.78 -0.72 13.00
C ARG A 47 -16.04 -0.57 13.85
N ASP A 48 -16.25 -1.43 14.83
CA ASP A 48 -17.38 -1.33 15.77
C ASP A 48 -17.33 -0.02 16.57
N VAL A 49 -16.15 0.39 17.03
CA VAL A 49 -15.95 1.68 17.71
C VAL A 49 -16.24 2.84 16.77
N VAL A 50 -15.77 2.77 15.53
CA VAL A 50 -16.00 3.79 14.50
C VAL A 50 -17.48 3.86 14.12
N ASP A 51 -18.18 2.74 14.05
CA ASP A 51 -19.61 2.69 13.72
C ASP A 51 -20.52 3.25 14.81
N GLY A 52 -20.04 3.31 16.06
CA GLY A 52 -20.69 4.05 17.15
C GLY A 52 -20.53 5.58 17.09
N LEU A 53 -19.69 6.12 16.19
CA LEU A 53 -19.43 7.57 16.10
C LEU A 53 -20.45 8.27 15.21
N SER A 54 -20.79 9.52 15.58
CA SER A 54 -21.64 10.35 14.73
C SER A 54 -20.99 10.65 13.37
N PRO A 55 -21.77 10.93 12.32
CA PRO A 55 -21.24 11.25 11.00
C PRO A 55 -20.25 12.43 11.02
N GLU A 56 -20.50 13.44 11.86
CA GLU A 56 -19.62 14.61 12.00
C GLU A 56 -18.27 14.21 12.59
N MET A 57 -18.26 13.31 13.59
CA MET A 57 -17.04 12.80 14.21
C MET A 57 -16.23 11.90 13.26
N LYS A 58 -16.90 11.10 12.42
CA LYS A 58 -16.25 10.32 11.35
C LYS A 58 -15.53 11.24 10.37
N MET A 59 -16.17 12.33 9.95
CA MET A 59 -15.58 13.31 9.03
C MET A 59 -14.40 14.07 9.67
N ALA A 60 -14.54 14.50 10.92
CA ALA A 60 -13.43 15.15 11.64
C ALA A 60 -12.24 14.19 11.81
N GLY A 61 -12.49 12.95 12.21
CA GLY A 61 -11.47 11.91 12.35
C GLY A 61 -10.75 11.60 11.05
N LEU A 62 -11.50 11.44 9.94
CA LEU A 62 -10.93 11.24 8.61
C LEU A 62 -10.04 12.42 8.19
N THR A 63 -10.47 13.65 8.47
CA THR A 63 -9.71 14.86 8.13
C THR A 63 -8.39 14.90 8.89
N VAL A 64 -8.42 14.65 10.20
CA VAL A 64 -7.20 14.58 11.05
C VAL A 64 -6.28 13.44 10.61
N PHE A 65 -6.84 12.29 10.24
CA PHE A 65 -6.07 11.16 9.73
C PHE A 65 -5.31 11.52 8.45
N ILE A 66 -5.98 12.15 7.48
CA ILE A 66 -5.36 12.60 6.23
C ILE A 66 -4.24 13.61 6.51
N LEU A 67 -4.48 14.59 7.39
CA LEU A 67 -3.45 15.56 7.78
C LEU A 67 -2.24 14.89 8.45
N GLY A 68 -2.49 13.88 9.29
CA GLY A 68 -1.45 13.07 9.91
C GLY A 68 -0.60 12.32 8.87
N VAL A 69 -1.24 11.67 7.90
CA VAL A 69 -0.53 10.97 6.80
C VAL A 69 0.28 11.96 5.96
N MET A 70 -0.26 13.13 5.64
CA MET A 70 0.50 14.18 4.94
C MET A 70 1.71 14.65 5.75
N ALA A 71 1.57 14.83 7.06
CA ALA A 71 2.67 15.21 7.94
C ALA A 71 3.76 14.13 7.98
N ILE A 72 3.39 12.85 8.07
CA ILE A 72 4.33 11.73 8.03
C ILE A 72 5.05 11.68 6.68
N ALA A 73 4.33 11.77 5.56
CA ALA A 73 4.90 11.81 4.22
C ALA A 73 5.89 12.98 4.07
N ARG A 74 5.55 14.15 4.64
CA ARG A 74 6.44 15.32 4.66
C ARG A 74 7.71 15.06 5.46
N ILE A 75 7.60 14.45 6.64
CA ILE A 75 8.76 14.10 7.48
C ILE A 75 9.66 13.09 6.76
N ILE A 76 9.09 12.04 6.16
CA ILE A 76 9.85 11.05 5.38
C ILE A 76 10.56 11.73 4.21
N SER A 77 9.88 12.61 3.47
CA SER A 77 10.48 13.36 2.36
C SER A 77 11.64 14.25 2.83
N LEU A 78 11.51 14.90 3.98
CA LEU A 78 12.59 15.71 4.56
C LEU A 78 13.76 14.85 5.05
N LEU A 79 13.50 13.69 5.66
CA LEU A 79 14.54 12.77 6.10
C LEU A 79 15.32 12.17 4.92
N VAL A 80 14.64 11.80 3.84
CA VAL A 80 15.28 11.27 2.63
C VAL A 80 16.03 12.37 1.86
N SER A 81 15.53 13.60 1.85
CA SER A 81 16.19 14.73 1.14
C SER A 81 17.27 15.44 1.97
N GLY A 82 17.37 15.16 3.28
CA GLY A 82 18.38 15.72 4.16
C GLY A 82 19.78 15.12 3.96
N ASP A 83 19.85 13.91 3.40
CA ASP A 83 21.10 13.15 3.22
C ASP A 83 21.92 13.61 2.00
N GLU A 84 21.30 14.26 1.01
CA GLU A 84 21.97 14.68 -0.24
C GLU A 84 22.71 16.03 -0.15
N LYS A 85 22.62 16.78 0.96
CA LYS A 85 23.16 18.16 1.03
C LYS A 85 24.44 18.34 1.84
N ASP A 86 24.94 17.33 2.55
CA ASP A 86 26.14 17.45 3.41
C ASP A 86 27.39 16.74 2.87
N VAL A 87 27.46 16.46 1.56
CA VAL A 87 28.69 16.02 0.89
C VAL A 87 29.02 16.99 -0.24
N SER A 88 29.70 18.09 0.11
CA SER A 88 30.41 18.97 -0.82
C SER A 88 31.68 19.51 -0.19
#